data_AF-A0A1G2UU40-F1
#
_entry.id   AF-A0A1G2UU40-F1
#
_cell.length_a   1.000
_cell.length_b   1.000
_cell.length_c   1.000
_cell.angle_alpha   90.00
_cell.angle_beta   90.00
_cell.angle_gamma   90.00
#
_symmetry.space_group_name_H-M   'P 1'
#
loop_
_entity.id
_entity.type
_entity.pdbx_description
1 polymer ?
#
loop_
_entity_poly.entity_id
_entity_poly.type
_entity_poly.pdbx_seq_one_letter_code
_entity_poly.pdbx_strand_id
1 'polypeptide(L)'
;MADQYRLKNQNEETLNLKVDKERAELVFGRLLDSFFRKEYPFNLPKAKAPQVMENLRDLFVLGSREHACFLFALCYWMRGGIDSQTATKQLAQLYRNNPEMFLPEKVYKFQRQMILPGLERRFAPIFLSSEFKAIGLGFNVEEIADIWVENWLRIKDLWAGDPRDIFKGVSTYEEACKRVQNKSKRGFHGFQEKMVSMLIYFYMDADILDRWHFPIPVDFHVLRIVFSNCIIVAKPAESNGNGFYTKSVLMSVRKLCQNYCVKHNVDPLHLCEAIWLYSRLMCNQHPGNQSVVGGRHGRKTELLPVSRWSLAQIRNYSNTCAICSINDTCKWCIPSAEYYIRGKLVLREERGSPPQLNFFLSST
;
A
#
# COMPACT_ATOMS: atom_id res chain seq x y z
N MET A 1 -6.08 24.50 -23.47
CA MET A 1 -5.27 23.26 -23.49
C MET A 1 -5.75 22.29 -22.41
N ALA A 2 -6.99 21.83 -22.53
CA ALA A 2 -7.66 20.97 -21.56
C ALA A 2 -8.20 19.76 -22.32
N ASP A 3 -7.34 18.79 -22.65
CA ASP A 3 -7.75 17.58 -23.38
C ASP A 3 -6.69 16.45 -23.32
N GLN A 4 -6.18 16.11 -22.13
CA GLN A 4 -5.24 14.98 -21.98
C GLN A 4 -5.59 13.94 -20.91
N TYR A 5 -6.79 13.95 -20.32
CA TYR A 5 -7.20 12.94 -19.34
C TYR A 5 -8.46 12.16 -19.73
N ARG A 6 -8.59 11.79 -21.01
CA ARG A 6 -9.38 10.61 -21.40
C ARG A 6 -8.42 9.45 -21.62
N LEU A 7 -8.09 8.74 -20.55
CA LEU A 7 -7.65 7.35 -20.66
C LEU A 7 -8.81 6.60 -21.32
N LYS A 8 -8.67 6.38 -22.64
CA LYS A 8 -9.52 5.47 -23.40
C LYS A 8 -9.62 4.15 -22.64
N ASN A 9 -10.85 3.66 -22.50
CA ASN A 9 -11.16 2.29 -22.16
C ASN A 9 -10.29 1.38 -23.05
N GLN A 10 -9.18 0.90 -22.50
CA GLN A 10 -8.44 -0.20 -23.10
C GLN A 10 -9.18 -1.46 -22.70
N ASN A 11 -9.54 -2.27 -23.70
CA ASN A 11 -10.15 -3.58 -23.58
C ASN A 11 -9.68 -4.29 -22.31
N GLU A 12 -10.62 -4.67 -21.45
CA GLU A 12 -10.36 -5.49 -20.26
C GLU A 12 -9.97 -6.90 -20.72
N GLU A 13 -8.76 -7.06 -21.27
CA GLU A 13 -8.20 -8.36 -21.59
C GLU A 13 -8.06 -9.15 -20.29
N THR A 14 -8.90 -10.19 -20.17
CA THR A 14 -8.88 -11.09 -19.04
C THR A 14 -7.66 -12.00 -19.18
N LEU A 15 -6.61 -11.70 -18.43
CA LEU A 15 -5.43 -12.57 -18.33
C LEU A 15 -5.86 -13.99 -17.92
N ASN A 16 -5.35 -15.01 -18.62
CA ASN A 16 -5.57 -16.41 -18.25
C ASN A 16 -4.64 -16.78 -17.07
N LEU A 17 -5.04 -16.40 -15.86
CA LEU A 17 -4.24 -16.57 -14.66
C LEU A 17 -4.33 -18.01 -14.14
N LYS A 18 -3.19 -18.71 -14.06
CA LYS A 18 -3.09 -19.97 -13.31
C LYS A 18 -2.78 -19.65 -11.85
N VAL A 19 -3.71 -20.00 -10.96
CA VAL A 19 -3.54 -19.86 -9.50
C VAL A 19 -3.17 -21.22 -8.91
N ASP A 20 -1.98 -21.31 -8.30
CA ASP A 20 -1.51 -22.46 -7.56
C ASP A 20 -1.94 -22.35 -6.09
N LYS A 21 -3.07 -22.98 -5.76
CA LYS A 21 -3.66 -22.90 -4.43
C LYS A 21 -2.82 -23.63 -3.39
N GLU A 22 -2.25 -24.78 -3.70
CA GLU A 22 -1.39 -25.54 -2.76
C GLU A 22 -0.15 -24.72 -2.38
N ARG A 23 0.39 -23.98 -3.35
CA ARG A 23 1.48 -23.06 -3.06
C ARG A 23 1.06 -21.85 -2.24
N ALA A 24 -0.14 -21.32 -2.46
CA ALA A 24 -0.69 -20.28 -1.60
C ALA A 24 -0.81 -20.78 -0.16
N GLU A 25 -1.32 -22.00 0.03
CA GLU A 25 -1.44 -22.66 1.34
C GLU A 25 -0.09 -22.76 2.05
N LEU A 26 0.92 -23.29 1.34
CA LEU A 26 2.27 -23.43 1.86
C LEU A 26 2.90 -22.09 2.25
N VAL A 27 2.86 -21.10 1.34
CA VAL A 27 3.53 -19.81 1.55
C VAL A 27 2.82 -19.01 2.64
N PHE A 28 1.49 -18.90 2.61
CA PHE A 28 0.74 -18.16 3.63
C PHE A 28 0.83 -18.83 4.99
N GLY A 29 0.77 -20.17 5.05
CA GLY A 29 0.97 -20.93 6.28
C GLY A 29 2.33 -20.66 6.91
N ARG A 30 3.42 -20.80 6.14
CA ARG A 30 4.78 -20.51 6.64
C ARG A 30 4.94 -19.06 7.13
N LEU A 31 4.34 -18.09 6.44
CA LEU A 31 4.40 -16.69 6.85
C LEU A 31 3.65 -16.44 8.17
N LEU A 32 2.46 -17.02 8.32
CA LEU A 32 1.65 -16.89 9.54
C LEU A 32 2.30 -17.60 10.72
N ASP A 33 2.82 -18.82 10.51
CA ASP A 33 3.51 -19.57 11.56
C ASP A 33 4.68 -18.77 12.13
N SER A 34 5.56 -18.25 11.26
CA SER A 34 6.68 -17.41 11.70
C SER A 34 6.20 -16.09 12.32
N PHE A 35 5.10 -15.50 11.82
CA PHE A 35 4.51 -14.28 12.39
C PHE A 35 4.03 -14.49 13.83
N PHE A 36 3.22 -15.54 14.07
CA PHE A 36 2.69 -15.85 15.39
C PHE A 36 3.76 -16.29 16.38
N ARG A 37 4.77 -17.02 15.92
CA ARG A 37 5.93 -17.43 16.75
C ARG A 37 6.94 -16.29 16.97
N LYS A 38 6.73 -15.12 16.35
CA LYS A 38 7.70 -14.01 16.31
C LYS A 38 9.09 -14.49 15.89
N GLU A 39 9.18 -15.39 14.92
CA GLU A 39 10.45 -15.79 14.33
C GLU A 39 11.00 -14.66 13.44
N TYR A 40 12.27 -14.74 13.05
CA TYR A 40 12.84 -13.79 12.11
C TYR A 40 12.04 -13.77 10.78
N PRO A 41 11.69 -12.59 10.23
CA PRO A 41 12.10 -11.23 10.63
C PRO A 41 11.13 -10.53 11.60
N PHE A 42 10.08 -11.19 12.06
CA PHE A 42 9.00 -10.60 12.87
C PHE A 42 9.43 -10.29 14.32
N ASN A 43 10.51 -10.88 14.82
CA ASN A 43 11.14 -10.47 16.09
C ASN A 43 11.90 -9.14 16.01
N LEU A 44 12.14 -8.59 14.81
CA LEU A 44 12.92 -7.36 14.68
C LEU A 44 12.13 -6.17 15.24
N PRO A 45 12.77 -5.20 15.92
CA PRO A 45 12.08 -4.00 16.43
C PRO A 45 11.34 -3.20 15.36
N LYS A 46 11.87 -3.23 14.13
CA LYS A 46 11.27 -2.57 12.95
C LYS A 46 10.09 -3.33 12.34
N ALA A 47 9.75 -4.53 12.82
CA ALA A 47 8.66 -5.36 12.30
C ALA A 47 7.29 -4.95 12.87
N LYS A 48 6.92 -3.69 12.61
CA LYS A 48 5.65 -3.11 13.03
C LYS A 48 4.93 -2.49 11.84
N ALA A 49 3.60 -2.62 11.82
CA ALA A 49 2.78 -1.92 10.84
C ALA A 49 2.84 -0.39 11.11
N PRO A 50 2.66 0.47 10.10
CA PRO A 50 2.85 1.91 10.25
C PRO A 50 1.87 2.58 11.22
N GLN A 51 0.60 2.17 11.20
CA GLN A 51 -0.49 2.85 11.90
C GLN A 51 -0.64 2.47 13.38
N VAL A 52 0.14 1.51 13.89
CA VAL A 52 0.02 1.06 15.29
C VAL A 52 0.33 2.20 16.26
N MET A 53 -0.32 2.20 17.42
CA MET A 53 -0.24 3.29 18.40
C MET A 53 1.18 3.61 18.85
N GLU A 54 2.07 2.63 18.94
CA GLU A 54 3.46 2.85 19.32
C GLU A 54 4.20 3.78 18.35
N ASN A 55 3.80 3.80 17.07
CA ASN A 55 4.35 4.73 16.09
C ASN A 55 3.73 6.13 16.19
N LEU A 56 2.50 6.22 16.74
CA LEU A 56 1.76 7.46 16.89
C LEU A 56 2.07 8.19 18.21
N ARG A 57 2.79 7.56 19.16
CA ARG A 57 3.26 8.18 20.41
C ARG A 57 2.12 8.83 21.23
N ASP A 58 1.03 8.10 21.41
CA ASP A 58 -0.12 8.52 22.23
C ASP A 58 -0.75 9.85 21.81
N LEU A 59 -0.63 10.21 20.51
CA LEU A 59 -1.28 11.39 19.95
C LEU A 59 -2.80 11.38 20.09
N PHE A 60 -3.37 10.20 20.23
CA PHE A 60 -4.79 9.96 20.25
C PHE A 60 -5.13 8.96 21.34
N VAL A 61 -6.36 9.03 21.83
CA VAL A 61 -6.96 7.89 22.52
C VAL A 61 -7.30 6.85 21.44
N LEU A 62 -6.92 5.59 21.67
CA LEU A 62 -7.24 4.48 20.76
C LEU A 62 -8.75 4.44 20.49
N GLY A 63 -9.15 4.24 19.24
CA GLY A 63 -10.55 4.25 18.82
C GLY A 63 -11.29 5.61 18.85
N SER A 64 -10.65 6.72 19.27
CA SER A 64 -11.31 8.03 19.34
C SER A 64 -11.70 8.56 17.95
N ARG A 65 -12.58 9.57 17.92
CA ARG A 65 -12.96 10.26 16.68
C ARG A 65 -11.74 10.86 15.97
N GLU A 66 -10.86 11.50 16.73
CA GLU A 66 -9.62 12.10 16.23
C GLU A 66 -8.70 11.05 15.64
N HIS A 67 -8.56 9.89 16.31
CA HIS A 67 -7.79 8.77 15.79
C HIS A 67 -8.40 8.26 14.47
N ALA A 68 -9.72 8.09 14.42
CA ALA A 68 -10.43 7.65 13.22
C ALA A 68 -10.26 8.63 12.05
N CYS A 69 -10.31 9.95 12.31
CA CYS A 69 -10.01 11.00 11.33
C CYS A 69 -8.56 10.90 10.85
N PHE A 70 -7.61 10.74 11.76
CA PHE A 70 -6.20 10.59 11.39
C PHE A 70 -5.97 9.39 10.46
N LEU A 71 -6.49 8.22 10.80
CA LEU A 71 -6.38 6.99 10.01
C LEU A 71 -7.09 7.11 8.65
N PHE A 72 -8.23 7.81 8.59
CA PHE A 72 -8.92 8.11 7.34
C PHE A 72 -8.06 8.97 6.42
N ALA A 73 -7.46 10.04 6.94
CA ALA A 73 -6.55 10.91 6.21
C ALA A 73 -5.25 10.20 5.78
N LEU A 74 -4.72 9.32 6.65
CA LEU A 74 -3.53 8.53 6.38
C LEU A 74 -3.65 7.74 5.07
N CYS A 75 -4.87 7.29 4.75
CA CYS A 75 -5.14 6.59 3.51
C CYS A 75 -4.64 7.36 2.28
N TYR A 76 -4.71 8.68 2.24
CA TYR A 76 -4.40 9.45 1.04
C TYR A 76 -2.97 9.23 0.53
N TRP A 77 -2.02 8.97 1.43
CA TRP A 77 -0.61 8.70 1.10
C TRP A 77 -0.27 7.22 0.94
N MET A 78 -1.23 6.31 1.17
CA MET A 78 -1.05 4.87 0.94
C MET A 78 -1.35 4.45 -0.52
N ARG A 79 -1.45 5.45 -1.41
CA ARG A 79 -1.60 5.31 -2.86
C ARG A 79 -0.28 5.04 -3.60
N GLY A 80 0.85 5.10 -2.89
CA GLY A 80 2.21 4.92 -3.44
C GLY A 80 2.98 6.25 -3.54
N GLY A 81 4.27 6.18 -3.88
CA GLY A 81 5.14 7.35 -4.05
C GLY A 81 5.83 7.84 -2.78
N ILE A 82 5.31 7.46 -1.61
CA ILE A 82 5.95 7.66 -0.30
C ILE A 82 5.91 6.35 0.50
N ASP A 83 6.97 6.10 1.28
CA ASP A 83 7.00 4.98 2.21
C ASP A 83 5.96 5.17 3.32
N SER A 84 5.20 4.13 3.64
CA SER A 84 4.08 4.19 4.60
C SER A 84 4.48 4.60 6.03
N GLN A 85 5.67 4.20 6.50
CA GLN A 85 6.18 4.60 7.81
C GLN A 85 6.53 6.09 7.80
N THR A 86 7.14 6.56 6.71
CA THR A 86 7.41 7.98 6.48
C THR A 86 6.11 8.78 6.41
N ALA A 87 5.13 8.33 5.64
CA ALA A 87 3.82 8.98 5.53
C ALA A 87 3.13 9.12 6.89
N THR A 88 3.11 8.04 7.68
CA THR A 88 2.50 8.04 9.02
C THR A 88 3.21 9.00 9.96
N LYS A 89 4.55 8.96 10.02
CA LYS A 89 5.34 9.85 10.87
C LYS A 89 5.14 11.33 10.51
N GLN A 90 5.17 11.65 9.22
CA GLN A 90 5.01 13.03 8.77
C GLN A 90 3.58 13.53 8.96
N LEU A 91 2.57 12.69 8.70
CA LEU A 91 1.18 13.07 8.97
C LEU A 91 0.93 13.26 10.47
N ALA A 92 1.55 12.45 11.32
CA ALA A 92 1.52 12.63 12.78
C ALA A 92 2.15 13.98 13.19
N GLN A 93 3.22 14.41 12.50
CA GLN A 93 3.78 15.74 12.70
C GLN A 93 2.81 16.84 12.24
N LEU A 94 2.10 16.66 11.12
CA LEU A 94 1.07 17.60 10.69
C LEU A 94 -0.01 17.76 11.75
N TYR A 95 -0.49 16.65 12.30
CA TYR A 95 -1.52 16.67 13.35
C TYR A 95 -1.04 17.42 14.60
N ARG A 96 0.23 17.25 15.01
CA ARG A 96 0.80 18.02 16.13
C ARG A 96 0.81 19.52 15.87
N ASN A 97 1.18 19.92 14.64
CA ASN A 97 1.30 21.33 14.29
C ASN A 97 -0.07 21.97 14.11
N ASN A 98 -1.00 21.27 13.45
CA ASN A 98 -2.29 21.81 13.00
C ASN A 98 -3.41 20.76 13.16
N PRO A 99 -3.81 20.40 14.40
CA PRO A 99 -4.81 19.36 14.63
C PRO A 99 -6.17 19.70 14.01
N GLU A 100 -6.47 20.99 13.86
CA GLU A 100 -7.72 21.43 13.23
C GLU A 100 -7.84 21.07 11.74
N MET A 101 -6.75 20.74 11.05
CA MET A 101 -6.80 20.28 9.65
C MET A 101 -7.51 18.93 9.51
N PHE A 102 -7.61 18.16 10.60
CA PHE A 102 -8.20 16.82 10.65
C PHE A 102 -9.65 16.83 11.15
N LEU A 103 -10.21 18.01 11.44
CA LEU A 103 -11.57 18.16 11.93
C LEU A 103 -12.50 18.54 10.76
N PRO A 104 -13.44 17.65 10.36
CA PRO A 104 -14.35 17.91 9.24
C PRO A 104 -15.12 19.22 9.36
N GLU A 105 -15.53 19.57 10.58
CA GLU A 105 -16.25 20.80 10.90
C GLU A 105 -15.42 22.06 10.64
N LYS A 106 -14.09 21.99 10.65
CA LYS A 106 -13.18 23.13 10.41
C LYS A 106 -12.68 23.23 8.98
N VAL A 107 -13.06 22.29 8.10
CA VAL A 107 -12.58 22.26 6.70
C VAL A 107 -12.82 23.57 5.94
N TYR A 108 -13.92 24.28 6.26
CA TYR A 108 -14.27 25.56 5.65
C TYR A 108 -13.20 26.64 5.83
N LYS A 109 -12.38 26.57 6.89
CA LYS A 109 -11.27 27.51 7.12
C LYS A 109 -10.23 27.41 6.00
N PHE A 110 -9.97 26.20 5.53
CA PHE A 110 -9.03 25.92 4.45
C PHE A 110 -9.65 26.15 3.07
N GLN A 111 -10.98 26.17 2.97
CA GLN A 111 -11.71 26.60 1.78
C GLN A 111 -11.73 28.13 1.63
N ARG A 112 -11.93 28.87 2.74
CA ARG A 112 -12.19 30.31 2.76
C ARG A 112 -10.95 31.20 2.70
N GLN A 113 -9.75 30.68 2.97
CA GLN A 113 -8.55 31.53 3.03
C GLN A 113 -8.22 32.28 1.73
N MET A 114 -8.89 32.01 0.60
CA MET A 114 -8.89 32.92 -0.56
C MET A 114 -10.22 32.88 -1.34
N ILE A 115 -11.11 33.82 -1.05
CA ILE A 115 -12.20 34.20 -1.95
C ILE A 115 -11.90 35.62 -2.47
N LEU A 116 -11.20 35.70 -3.59
CA LEU A 116 -11.35 36.85 -4.48
C LEU A 116 -12.48 36.50 -5.46
N PRO A 117 -13.48 37.38 -5.68
CA PRO A 117 -14.54 37.15 -6.66
C PRO A 117 -13.94 36.80 -8.02
N GLY A 118 -14.31 35.63 -8.59
CA GLY A 118 -13.84 35.16 -9.89
C GLY A 118 -12.66 34.17 -9.90
N LEU A 119 -12.09 33.83 -8.74
CA LEU A 119 -10.92 32.92 -8.62
C LEU A 119 -11.17 31.70 -7.70
N GLU A 120 -12.44 31.40 -7.43
CA GLU A 120 -12.94 30.57 -6.33
C GLU A 120 -12.48 29.10 -6.29
N ARG A 121 -11.98 28.54 -7.40
CA ARG A 121 -11.65 27.10 -7.50
C ARG A 121 -10.16 26.75 -7.37
N ARG A 122 -9.24 27.71 -7.24
CA ARG A 122 -7.80 27.44 -7.44
C ARG A 122 -6.85 27.69 -6.26
N PHE A 123 -7.32 28.18 -5.10
CA PHE A 123 -6.40 28.67 -4.04
C PHE A 123 -6.37 27.87 -2.73
N ALA A 124 -7.47 27.22 -2.30
CA ALA A 124 -7.43 26.29 -1.16
C ALA A 124 -6.34 25.20 -1.27
N PRO A 125 -5.98 24.69 -2.47
CA PRO A 125 -4.92 23.72 -2.62
C PRO A 125 -3.53 24.27 -2.30
N ILE A 126 -3.30 25.59 -2.35
CA ILE A 126 -1.96 26.17 -2.18
C ILE A 126 -1.48 26.08 -0.73
N PHE A 127 -2.31 26.51 0.23
CA PHE A 127 -1.98 26.44 1.65
C PHE A 127 -1.80 24.99 2.12
N LEU A 128 -2.77 24.12 1.80
CA LEU A 128 -2.65 22.70 2.15
C LEU A 128 -1.42 22.08 1.50
N SER A 129 -1.13 22.41 0.24
CA SER A 129 0.07 21.91 -0.43
C SER A 129 1.35 22.42 0.20
N SER A 130 1.40 23.67 0.67
CA SER A 130 2.58 24.18 1.38
C SER A 130 2.79 23.48 2.71
N GLU A 131 1.73 23.27 3.49
CA GLU A 131 1.80 22.53 4.76
C GLU A 131 2.29 21.10 4.54
N PHE A 132 1.72 20.39 3.57
CA PHE A 132 2.14 19.03 3.21
C PHE A 132 3.59 19.00 2.71
N LYS A 133 4.01 19.93 1.84
CA LYS A 133 5.41 20.01 1.37
C LYS A 133 6.37 20.28 2.53
N ALA A 134 6.01 21.14 3.47
CA ALA A 134 6.86 21.53 4.60
C ALA A 134 7.22 20.34 5.51
N ILE A 135 6.35 19.34 5.61
CA ILE A 135 6.60 18.10 6.36
C ILE A 135 7.06 16.93 5.49
N GLY A 136 7.40 17.17 4.22
CA GLY A 136 7.88 16.12 3.30
C GLY A 136 6.78 15.22 2.69
N LEU A 137 5.52 15.62 2.74
CA LEU A 137 4.37 14.98 2.07
C LEU A 137 4.08 15.59 0.68
N GLY A 138 5.13 15.90 -0.09
CA GLY A 138 5.02 16.62 -1.37
C GLY A 138 4.61 15.79 -2.60
N PHE A 139 4.45 14.47 -2.48
CA PHE A 139 4.08 13.62 -3.61
C PHE A 139 2.59 13.77 -3.97
N ASN A 140 2.28 14.08 -5.24
CA ASN A 140 0.92 14.37 -5.74
C ASN A 140 0.14 15.38 -4.88
N VAL A 141 0.85 16.32 -4.29
CA VAL A 141 0.34 17.14 -3.20
C VAL A 141 -0.82 18.05 -3.61
N GLU A 142 -0.82 18.57 -4.84
CA GLU A 142 -1.92 19.37 -5.35
C GLU A 142 -3.21 18.52 -5.45
N GLU A 143 -3.12 17.28 -5.95
CA GLU A 143 -4.24 16.32 -5.99
C GLU A 143 -4.69 15.95 -4.57
N ILE A 144 -3.74 15.73 -3.65
CA ILE A 144 -4.07 15.36 -2.27
C ILE A 144 -4.75 16.51 -1.53
N ALA A 145 -4.36 17.76 -1.79
CA ALA A 145 -5.02 18.93 -1.21
C ALA A 145 -6.48 19.05 -1.66
N ASP A 146 -6.77 18.79 -2.93
CA ASP A 146 -8.14 18.73 -3.44
C ASP A 146 -8.94 17.59 -2.77
N ILE A 147 -8.35 16.39 -2.71
CA ILE A 147 -8.93 15.21 -2.04
C ILE A 147 -9.26 15.52 -0.57
N TRP A 148 -8.34 16.20 0.12
CA TRP A 148 -8.48 16.55 1.54
C TRP A 148 -9.75 17.34 1.80
N VAL A 149 -9.94 18.44 1.06
CA VAL A 149 -11.11 19.31 1.23
C VAL A 149 -12.40 18.59 0.86
N GLU A 150 -12.42 17.91 -0.30
CA GLU A 150 -13.62 17.24 -0.80
C GLU A 150 -14.10 16.14 0.16
N ASN A 151 -13.17 15.32 0.67
CA ASN A 151 -13.53 14.20 1.53
C ASN A 151 -13.95 14.65 2.94
N TRP A 152 -13.33 15.70 3.49
CA TRP A 152 -13.78 16.22 4.78
C TRP A 152 -15.16 16.87 4.71
N LEU A 153 -15.47 17.58 3.62
CA LEU A 153 -16.83 18.06 3.37
C LEU A 153 -17.82 16.88 3.30
N ARG A 154 -17.48 15.80 2.59
CA ARG A 154 -18.32 14.59 2.55
C ARG A 154 -18.52 13.95 3.93
N ILE A 155 -17.47 13.84 4.75
CA ILE A 155 -17.59 13.30 6.11
C ILE A 155 -18.49 14.19 6.96
N LYS A 156 -18.32 15.51 6.88
CA LYS A 156 -19.18 16.46 7.57
C LYS A 156 -20.66 16.29 7.15
N ASP A 157 -20.92 16.31 5.86
CA ASP A 157 -22.27 16.43 5.31
C ASP A 157 -23.05 15.10 5.35
N LEU A 158 -22.36 13.97 5.15
CA LEU A 158 -23.00 12.65 5.05
C LEU A 158 -22.88 11.81 6.32
N TRP A 159 -21.92 12.14 7.20
CA TRP A 159 -21.56 11.31 8.36
C TRP A 159 -21.39 12.15 9.63
N ALA A 160 -22.05 13.32 9.70
CA ALA A 160 -22.03 14.23 10.85
C ALA A 160 -20.63 14.60 11.38
N GLY A 161 -19.61 14.53 10.51
CA GLY A 161 -18.23 14.82 10.89
C GLY A 161 -17.50 13.66 11.58
N ASP A 162 -18.05 12.45 11.63
CA ASP A 162 -17.40 11.29 12.24
C ASP A 162 -17.21 10.16 11.21
N PRO A 163 -15.97 9.84 10.79
CA PRO A 163 -15.73 8.80 9.81
C PRO A 163 -16.02 7.38 10.33
N ARG A 164 -16.17 7.18 11.65
CA ARG A 164 -16.62 5.89 12.21
C ARG A 164 -18.03 5.54 11.75
N ASP A 165 -18.86 6.56 11.50
CA ASP A 165 -20.26 6.39 11.12
C ASP A 165 -20.45 5.80 9.72
N ILE A 166 -19.42 5.89 8.86
CA ILE A 166 -19.38 5.25 7.54
C ILE A 166 -19.71 3.76 7.65
N PHE A 167 -19.25 3.10 8.71
CA PHE A 167 -19.36 1.66 8.91
C PHE A 167 -20.49 1.23 9.84
N LYS A 168 -21.28 2.17 10.39
CA LYS A 168 -22.46 1.81 11.20
C LYS A 168 -23.43 0.95 10.37
N GLY A 169 -23.72 -0.24 10.90
CA GLY A 169 -24.59 -1.23 10.26
C GLY A 169 -23.99 -1.90 9.01
N VAL A 170 -22.68 -1.79 8.78
CA VAL A 170 -21.99 -2.50 7.69
C VAL A 170 -21.56 -3.88 8.17
N SER A 171 -22.08 -4.92 7.51
CA SER A 171 -21.74 -6.32 7.82
C SER A 171 -21.04 -7.05 6.67
N THR A 172 -20.88 -6.39 5.51
CA THR A 172 -20.28 -6.99 4.31
C THR A 172 -19.27 -6.06 3.64
N TYR A 173 -18.29 -6.65 2.96
CA TYR A 173 -17.28 -5.90 2.22
C TYR A 173 -17.89 -5.14 1.04
N GLU A 174 -18.90 -5.70 0.39
CA GLU A 174 -19.61 -5.06 -0.71
C GLU A 174 -20.29 -3.77 -0.25
N GLU A 175 -20.88 -3.76 0.94
CA GLU A 175 -21.49 -2.57 1.51
C GLU A 175 -20.44 -1.52 1.89
N ALA A 176 -19.32 -1.94 2.48
CA ALA A 176 -18.17 -1.05 2.71
C ALA A 176 -17.68 -0.41 1.40
N CYS A 177 -17.56 -1.19 0.32
CA CYS A 177 -17.19 -0.67 -1.00
C CYS A 177 -18.18 0.37 -1.53
N LYS A 178 -19.50 0.15 -1.39
CA LYS A 178 -20.50 1.13 -1.85
C LYS A 178 -20.39 2.47 -1.13
N ARG A 179 -20.05 2.46 0.16
CA ARG A 179 -19.95 3.67 0.99
C ARG A 179 -18.61 4.40 0.82
N VAL A 180 -17.52 3.66 0.65
CA VAL A 180 -16.16 4.22 0.68
C VAL A 180 -15.56 4.42 -0.71
N GLN A 181 -15.68 3.44 -1.61
CA GLN A 181 -14.98 3.46 -2.90
C GLN A 181 -15.51 4.57 -3.80
N ASN A 182 -14.60 5.33 -4.44
CA ASN A 182 -14.95 6.31 -5.45
C ASN A 182 -15.41 5.62 -6.75
N LYS A 183 -16.69 5.28 -6.86
CA LYS A 183 -17.28 4.71 -8.08
C LYS A 183 -18.37 5.63 -8.59
N SER A 184 -18.20 6.13 -9.82
CA SER A 184 -19.16 7.08 -10.44
C SER A 184 -19.43 8.32 -9.58
N LYS A 185 -18.37 8.87 -8.94
CA LYS A 185 -18.42 10.00 -8.00
C LYS A 185 -19.23 9.75 -6.71
N ARG A 186 -19.63 8.51 -6.42
CA ARG A 186 -20.13 8.08 -5.10
C ARG A 186 -18.95 7.62 -4.25
N GLY A 187 -19.02 7.75 -2.92
CA GLY A 187 -17.92 7.42 -2.00
C GLY A 187 -16.97 8.59 -1.73
N PHE A 188 -15.67 8.34 -1.51
CA PHE A 188 -14.67 9.36 -1.20
C PHE A 188 -13.63 9.53 -2.31
N HIS A 189 -13.36 10.76 -2.73
CA HIS A 189 -12.39 11.05 -3.80
C HIS A 189 -11.02 10.42 -3.50
N GLY A 190 -10.40 9.82 -4.53
CA GLY A 190 -9.15 9.06 -4.38
C GLY A 190 -9.26 7.65 -3.78
N PHE A 191 -10.40 7.24 -3.18
CA PHE A 191 -10.54 5.89 -2.60
C PHE A 191 -10.82 4.85 -3.68
N GLN A 192 -9.90 3.89 -3.80
CA GLN A 192 -10.06 2.69 -4.61
C GLN A 192 -10.37 1.49 -3.72
N GLU A 193 -10.69 0.33 -4.30
CA GLU A 193 -11.02 -0.89 -3.55
C GLU A 193 -9.95 -1.30 -2.52
N LYS A 194 -8.66 -1.17 -2.86
CA LYS A 194 -7.53 -1.35 -1.90
C LYS A 194 -7.70 -0.45 -0.68
N MET A 195 -8.10 0.80 -0.89
CA MET A 195 -8.24 1.81 0.16
C MET A 195 -9.41 1.49 1.08
N VAL A 196 -10.46 0.84 0.56
CA VAL A 196 -11.57 0.32 1.38
C VAL A 196 -11.06 -0.76 2.33
N SER A 197 -10.36 -1.77 1.80
CA SER A 197 -9.74 -2.81 2.63
C SER A 197 -8.79 -2.25 3.66
N MET A 198 -8.04 -1.21 3.29
CA MET A 198 -7.03 -0.62 4.18
C MET A 198 -7.65 0.23 5.28
N LEU A 199 -8.75 0.94 5.00
CA LEU A 199 -9.50 1.64 6.03
C LEU A 199 -10.15 0.66 7.01
N ILE A 200 -10.72 -0.43 6.51
CA ILE A 200 -11.23 -1.54 7.35
C ILE A 200 -10.11 -2.10 8.21
N TYR A 201 -8.95 -2.41 7.61
CA TYR A 201 -7.75 -2.88 8.31
C TYR A 201 -7.34 -1.92 9.44
N PHE A 202 -7.18 -0.62 9.15
CA PHE A 202 -6.83 0.38 10.16
C PHE A 202 -7.86 0.50 11.28
N TYR A 203 -9.14 0.45 10.96
CA TYR A 203 -10.20 0.60 11.96
C TYR A 203 -10.40 -0.65 12.80
N MET A 204 -10.21 -1.85 12.25
CA MET A 204 -10.20 -3.09 13.02
C MET A 204 -8.95 -3.19 13.92
N ASP A 205 -7.79 -2.73 13.43
CA ASP A 205 -6.54 -2.68 14.21
C ASP A 205 -6.65 -1.68 15.38
N ALA A 206 -7.41 -0.60 15.18
CA ALA A 206 -7.66 0.42 16.18
C ALA A 206 -8.88 0.16 17.09
N ASP A 207 -9.48 -1.04 17.02
CA ASP A 207 -10.71 -1.43 17.72
C ASP A 207 -11.89 -0.47 17.53
N ILE A 208 -11.94 0.20 16.36
CA ILE A 208 -13.08 1.03 15.91
C ILE A 208 -14.18 0.15 15.30
N LEU A 209 -13.79 -0.97 14.69
CA LEU A 209 -14.68 -1.95 14.07
C LEU A 209 -14.50 -3.32 14.69
N ASP A 210 -15.62 -4.05 14.83
CA ASP A 210 -15.61 -5.46 15.19
C ASP A 210 -14.84 -6.29 14.16
N ARG A 211 -14.35 -7.47 14.59
CA ARG A 211 -13.60 -8.37 13.72
C ARG A 211 -14.53 -9.13 12.76
N TRP A 212 -14.26 -9.05 11.46
CA TRP A 212 -14.92 -9.83 10.42
C TRP A 212 -14.00 -10.11 9.23
N HIS A 213 -14.36 -11.11 8.41
CA HIS A 213 -13.56 -11.50 7.25
C HIS A 213 -13.76 -10.56 6.06
N PHE A 214 -12.69 -9.88 5.65
CA PHE A 214 -12.66 -9.01 4.47
C PHE A 214 -11.46 -9.32 3.55
N PRO A 215 -11.50 -8.94 2.26
CA PRO A 215 -10.32 -9.03 1.40
C PRO A 215 -9.22 -8.08 1.86
N ILE A 216 -8.03 -8.59 2.17
CA ILE A 216 -6.89 -7.77 2.60
C ILE A 216 -6.52 -6.69 1.55
N PRO A 217 -5.88 -5.58 1.96
CA PRO A 217 -5.37 -4.58 1.02
C PRO A 217 -4.28 -5.17 0.12
N VAL A 218 -4.63 -5.50 -1.13
CA VAL A 218 -3.65 -5.97 -2.11
C VAL A 218 -2.88 -4.79 -2.69
N ASP A 219 -1.62 -4.69 -2.32
CA ASP A 219 -0.66 -3.71 -2.83
C ASP A 219 0.57 -4.38 -3.44
N PHE A 220 1.60 -3.59 -3.74
CA PHE A 220 2.85 -4.10 -4.29
C PHE A 220 3.54 -5.14 -3.39
N HIS A 221 3.43 -5.03 -2.07
CA HIS A 221 4.08 -5.95 -1.15
C HIS A 221 3.43 -7.34 -1.22
N VAL A 222 2.10 -7.38 -1.28
CA VAL A 222 1.32 -8.62 -1.49
C VAL A 222 1.61 -9.20 -2.87
N LEU A 223 1.53 -8.38 -3.92
CA LEU A 223 1.80 -8.80 -5.29
C LEU A 223 3.21 -9.36 -5.44
N ARG A 224 4.21 -8.75 -4.81
CA ARG A 224 5.59 -9.26 -4.83
C ARG A 224 5.68 -10.67 -4.26
N ILE A 225 5.06 -10.95 -3.11
CA ILE A 225 5.07 -12.29 -2.51
C ILE A 225 4.37 -13.31 -3.41
N VAL A 226 3.20 -12.96 -3.94
CA VAL A 226 2.40 -13.83 -4.81
C VAL A 226 3.15 -14.20 -6.08
N PHE A 227 3.72 -13.22 -6.77
CA PHE A 227 4.41 -13.45 -8.04
C PHE A 227 5.81 -14.02 -7.86
N SER A 228 6.57 -13.57 -6.84
CA SER A 228 7.90 -14.14 -6.59
C SER A 228 7.82 -15.63 -6.31
N ASN A 229 6.79 -16.06 -5.56
CA ASN A 229 6.59 -17.47 -5.24
C ASN A 229 5.82 -18.24 -6.32
N CYS A 230 5.42 -17.60 -7.42
CA CYS A 230 4.56 -18.17 -8.46
C CYS A 230 3.27 -18.81 -7.92
N ILE A 231 2.68 -18.22 -6.88
CA ILE A 231 1.32 -18.54 -6.45
C ILE A 231 0.33 -18.19 -7.57
N ILE A 232 0.59 -17.08 -8.26
CA ILE A 232 -0.02 -16.80 -9.56
C ILE A 232 1.08 -16.92 -10.61
N VAL A 233 0.82 -17.76 -11.60
CA VAL A 233 1.65 -17.90 -12.80
C VAL A 233 0.93 -17.19 -13.92
N ALA A 234 1.62 -16.23 -14.53
CA ALA A 234 1.17 -15.55 -15.73
C ALA A 234 2.33 -15.57 -16.73
N LYS A 235 2.04 -15.79 -18.02
CA LYS A 235 3.09 -15.83 -19.03
C LYS A 235 3.48 -14.38 -19.38
N PRO A 236 4.78 -14.06 -19.57
CA PRO A 236 5.22 -12.70 -19.96
C PRO A 236 4.52 -12.15 -21.21
N ALA A 237 4.17 -13.02 -22.15
CA ALA A 237 3.41 -12.68 -23.37
C ALA A 237 1.97 -12.19 -23.07
N GLU A 238 1.46 -12.46 -21.87
CA GLU A 238 0.14 -12.03 -21.41
C GLU A 238 0.21 -10.68 -20.67
N SER A 239 1.40 -10.11 -20.47
CA SER A 239 1.52 -8.82 -19.78
C SER A 239 1.07 -7.66 -20.67
N ASN A 240 0.28 -6.72 -20.13
CA ASN A 240 -0.22 -5.57 -20.88
C ASN A 240 0.71 -4.35 -20.71
N GLY A 241 0.28 -3.16 -21.16
CA GLY A 241 1.04 -1.92 -21.00
C GLY A 241 1.49 -1.60 -19.56
N ASN A 242 0.78 -2.14 -18.54
CA ASN A 242 1.07 -2.03 -17.10
C ASN A 242 1.71 -3.31 -16.51
N GLY A 243 2.14 -4.23 -17.35
CA GLY A 243 2.65 -5.54 -16.93
C GLY A 243 1.52 -6.42 -16.39
N PHE A 244 1.75 -6.99 -15.20
CA PHE A 244 0.77 -7.84 -14.48
C PHE A 244 -0.10 -7.05 -13.49
N TYR A 245 0.03 -5.71 -13.44
CA TYR A 245 -0.79 -4.87 -12.57
C TYR A 245 -2.14 -4.60 -13.23
N THR A 246 -3.02 -5.61 -13.22
CA THR A 246 -4.35 -5.56 -13.83
C THR A 246 -5.44 -5.78 -12.79
N LYS A 247 -6.67 -5.34 -13.13
CA LYS A 247 -7.85 -5.55 -12.28
C LYS A 247 -8.13 -7.04 -12.04
N SER A 248 -7.98 -7.89 -13.05
CA SER A 248 -8.18 -9.35 -12.92
C SER A 248 -7.18 -9.98 -11.95
N VAL A 249 -5.91 -9.56 -11.99
CA VAL A 249 -4.88 -10.00 -11.04
C VAL A 249 -5.23 -9.56 -9.62
N LEU A 250 -5.55 -8.28 -9.42
CA LEU A 250 -5.91 -7.74 -8.11
C LEU A 250 -7.12 -8.48 -7.52
N MET A 251 -8.16 -8.72 -8.31
CA MET A 251 -9.35 -9.48 -7.88
C MET A 251 -9.00 -10.94 -7.53
N SER A 252 -8.14 -11.58 -8.33
CA SER A 252 -7.72 -12.97 -8.09
C SER A 252 -6.93 -13.10 -6.79
N VAL A 253 -6.00 -12.17 -6.52
CA VAL A 253 -5.23 -12.15 -5.28
C VAL A 253 -6.12 -11.85 -4.07
N ARG A 254 -7.04 -10.88 -4.17
CA ARG A 254 -8.01 -10.58 -3.10
C ARG A 254 -8.84 -11.80 -2.75
N LYS A 255 -9.41 -12.45 -3.76
CA LYS A 255 -10.21 -13.66 -3.59
C LYS A 255 -9.39 -14.81 -3.00
N LEU A 256 -8.14 -14.97 -3.44
CA LEU A 256 -7.26 -16.00 -2.90
C LEU A 256 -6.97 -15.79 -1.41
N CYS A 257 -6.60 -14.57 -1.01
CA CYS A 257 -6.31 -14.25 0.39
C CYS A 257 -7.57 -14.38 1.26
N GLN A 258 -8.71 -13.87 0.79
CA GLN A 258 -9.99 -13.98 1.51
C GLN A 258 -10.40 -15.46 1.70
N ASN A 259 -10.31 -16.27 0.64
CA ASN A 259 -10.61 -17.69 0.71
C ASN A 259 -9.70 -18.42 1.70
N TYR A 260 -8.41 -18.08 1.73
CA TYR A 260 -7.46 -18.65 2.70
C TYR A 260 -7.88 -18.28 4.13
N CYS A 261 -8.14 -17.00 4.41
CA CYS A 261 -8.61 -16.56 5.73
C CYS A 261 -9.88 -17.28 6.17
N VAL A 262 -10.89 -17.34 5.31
CA VAL A 262 -12.17 -18.00 5.63
C VAL A 262 -11.98 -19.50 5.86
N LYS A 263 -11.22 -20.18 4.99
CA LYS A 263 -11.01 -21.63 5.07
C LYS A 263 -10.30 -22.03 6.37
N HIS A 264 -9.33 -21.24 6.82
CA HIS A 264 -8.50 -21.55 7.99
C HIS A 264 -8.88 -20.76 9.24
N ASN A 265 -9.96 -19.98 9.19
CA ASN A 265 -10.39 -19.08 10.26
C ASN A 265 -9.25 -18.16 10.76
N VAL A 266 -8.48 -17.60 9.81
CA VAL A 266 -7.38 -16.68 10.09
C VAL A 266 -7.88 -15.24 9.99
N ASP A 267 -7.63 -14.44 11.01
CA ASP A 267 -7.89 -12.99 10.98
C ASP A 267 -7.16 -12.34 9.77
N PRO A 268 -7.88 -11.67 8.86
CA PRO A 268 -7.28 -10.97 7.73
C PRO A 268 -6.19 -9.95 8.11
N LEU A 269 -6.24 -9.37 9.32
CA LEU A 269 -5.21 -8.46 9.83
C LEU A 269 -3.86 -9.17 9.93
N HIS A 270 -3.84 -10.37 10.51
CA HIS A 270 -2.63 -11.16 10.66
C HIS A 270 -2.05 -11.59 9.32
N LEU A 271 -2.89 -12.03 8.37
CA LEU A 271 -2.40 -12.38 7.03
C LEU A 271 -1.83 -11.16 6.30
N CYS A 272 -2.53 -10.02 6.37
CA CYS A 272 -2.08 -8.77 5.78
C CYS A 272 -0.71 -8.36 6.34
N GLU A 273 -0.56 -8.35 7.65
CA GLU A 273 0.68 -7.95 8.32
C GLU A 273 1.82 -8.91 8.05
N ALA A 274 1.58 -10.22 8.16
CA ALA A 274 2.59 -11.23 7.89
C ALA A 274 3.16 -11.05 6.48
N ILE A 275 2.30 -10.92 5.47
CA ILE A 275 2.73 -10.71 4.07
C ILE A 275 3.44 -9.37 3.90
N TRP A 276 2.85 -8.28 4.40
CA TRP A 276 3.35 -6.93 4.18
C TRP A 276 4.71 -6.71 4.86
N LEU A 277 4.84 -7.09 6.14
CA LEU A 277 6.07 -6.98 6.91
C LEU A 277 7.16 -7.86 6.32
N TYR A 278 6.85 -9.12 5.99
CA TYR A 278 7.83 -10.03 5.40
C TYR A 278 8.35 -9.51 4.05
N SER A 279 7.44 -9.05 3.19
CA SER A 279 7.80 -8.46 1.90
C SER A 279 8.70 -7.24 2.09
N ARG A 280 8.40 -6.35 3.02
CA ARG A 280 9.19 -5.13 3.30
C ARG A 280 10.57 -5.43 3.90
N LEU A 281 10.63 -6.33 4.87
CA LEU A 281 11.84 -6.63 5.63
C LEU A 281 12.78 -7.59 4.90
N MET A 282 12.23 -8.53 4.13
CA MET A 282 12.97 -9.58 3.44
C MET A 282 13.03 -9.31 1.94
N CYS A 283 11.90 -9.41 1.24
CA CYS A 283 11.89 -9.40 -0.22
C CYS A 283 12.43 -8.09 -0.81
N ASN A 284 12.17 -6.95 -0.19
CA ASN A 284 12.66 -5.65 -0.66
C ASN A 284 14.20 -5.52 -0.66
N GLN A 285 14.89 -6.33 0.13
CA GLN A 285 16.34 -6.25 0.31
C GLN A 285 17.11 -7.05 -0.75
N HIS A 286 16.43 -7.89 -1.53
CA HIS A 286 17.09 -8.66 -2.58
C HIS A 286 17.62 -7.70 -3.67
N PRO A 287 18.91 -7.77 -4.05
CA PRO A 287 19.48 -6.84 -5.04
C PRO A 287 18.76 -6.88 -6.40
N GLY A 288 18.29 -8.05 -6.84
CA GLY A 288 17.48 -8.17 -8.06
C GLY A 288 16.12 -7.44 -8.01
N ASN A 289 15.62 -7.09 -6.82
CA ASN A 289 14.42 -6.27 -6.62
C ASN A 289 14.74 -4.77 -6.56
N GLN A 290 16.01 -4.39 -6.63
CA GLN A 290 16.47 -3.01 -6.68
C GLN A 290 16.67 -2.56 -8.14
N SER A 291 16.56 -1.26 -8.38
CA SER A 291 16.87 -0.65 -9.66
C SER A 291 17.74 0.56 -9.45
N VAL A 292 18.71 0.77 -10.35
CA VAL A 292 19.35 2.06 -10.53
C VAL A 292 18.36 2.97 -11.25
N VAL A 293 18.07 4.12 -10.65
CA VAL A 293 17.10 5.08 -11.17
C VAL A 293 17.88 6.22 -11.84
N GLY A 294 17.70 6.39 -13.14
CA GLY A 294 18.28 7.50 -13.90
C GLY A 294 17.57 8.84 -13.65
N GLY A 295 17.62 9.74 -14.63
CA GLY A 295 16.88 11.01 -14.58
C GLY A 295 15.38 10.78 -14.32
N ARG A 296 14.83 11.43 -13.29
CA ARG A 296 13.41 11.25 -12.90
C ARG A 296 12.49 11.98 -13.89
N HIS A 297 11.85 11.22 -14.75
CA HIS A 297 10.88 11.69 -15.75
C HIS A 297 9.54 10.93 -15.64
N GLY A 298 9.09 10.66 -14.41
CA GLY A 298 7.88 9.90 -14.14
C GLY A 298 7.92 8.53 -14.81
N ARG A 299 6.88 8.17 -15.60
CA ARG A 299 6.81 6.87 -16.29
C ARG A 299 7.90 6.64 -17.34
N LYS A 300 8.56 7.70 -17.81
CA LYS A 300 9.67 7.62 -18.78
C LYS A 300 11.04 7.46 -18.11
N THR A 301 11.09 7.44 -16.77
CA THR A 301 12.34 7.26 -16.02
C THR A 301 13.01 5.96 -16.44
N GLU A 302 14.30 6.03 -16.75
CA GLU A 302 15.12 4.86 -17.01
C GLU A 302 15.38 4.08 -15.71
N LEU A 303 15.13 2.78 -15.76
CA LEU A 303 15.28 1.87 -14.63
C LEU A 303 16.17 0.71 -15.08
N LEU A 304 17.37 0.63 -14.51
CA LEU A 304 18.33 -0.41 -14.83
C LEU A 304 18.43 -1.41 -13.68
N PRO A 305 18.57 -2.72 -13.96
CA PRO A 305 18.81 -3.71 -12.92
C PRO A 305 20.16 -3.50 -12.24
N VAL A 306 20.26 -3.90 -10.99
CA VAL A 306 21.56 -3.99 -10.29
C VAL A 306 22.28 -5.25 -10.77
N SER A 307 23.28 -5.10 -11.63
CA SER A 307 24.01 -6.23 -12.24
C SER A 307 25.19 -6.74 -11.41
N ARG A 308 25.83 -5.88 -10.61
CA ARG A 308 26.96 -6.25 -9.73
C ARG A 308 26.63 -5.97 -8.28
N TRP A 309 26.78 -6.99 -7.44
CA TRP A 309 26.43 -6.90 -6.03
C TRP A 309 27.61 -6.37 -5.22
N SER A 310 27.40 -5.32 -4.45
CA SER A 310 28.35 -4.82 -3.46
C SER A 310 28.43 -5.75 -2.24
N LEU A 311 29.47 -5.59 -1.42
CA LEU A 311 29.58 -6.35 -0.15
C LEU A 311 28.35 -6.15 0.76
N ALA A 312 27.78 -4.93 0.79
CA ALA A 312 26.56 -4.66 1.53
C ALA A 312 25.35 -5.44 0.97
N GLN A 313 25.25 -5.57 -0.35
CA GLN A 313 24.20 -6.34 -1.02
C GLN A 313 24.33 -7.86 -0.77
N ILE A 314 25.56 -8.38 -0.75
CA ILE A 314 25.82 -9.78 -0.38
C ILE A 314 25.42 -10.03 1.08
N ARG A 315 25.82 -9.16 2.01
CA ARG A 315 25.40 -9.26 3.43
C ARG A 315 23.88 -9.21 3.58
N ASN A 316 23.22 -8.31 2.86
CA ASN A 316 21.76 -8.24 2.85
C ASN A 316 21.12 -9.52 2.33
N TYR A 317 21.68 -10.14 1.28
CA TYR A 317 21.21 -11.43 0.80
C TYR A 317 21.32 -12.52 1.86
N SER A 318 22.49 -12.64 2.52
CA SER A 318 22.71 -13.62 3.59
C SER A 318 21.73 -13.46 4.75
N ASN A 319 21.40 -12.21 5.10
CA ASN A 319 20.44 -11.90 6.16
C ASN A 319 18.97 -11.93 5.71
N THR A 320 18.68 -12.25 4.45
CA THR A 320 17.30 -12.29 3.95
C THR A 320 17.03 -13.55 3.18
N CYS A 321 17.53 -13.65 1.96
CA CYS A 321 17.11 -14.68 1.01
C CYS A 321 17.75 -16.05 1.33
N ALA A 322 18.98 -16.06 1.86
CA ALA A 322 19.65 -17.29 2.27
C ALA A 322 18.98 -17.99 3.47
N ILE A 323 18.21 -17.25 4.27
CA ILE A 323 17.49 -17.74 5.46
C ILE A 323 15.97 -17.58 5.33
N CYS A 324 15.47 -17.34 4.12
CA CYS A 324 14.06 -17.05 3.88
C CYS A 324 13.22 -18.33 3.93
N SER A 325 12.22 -18.38 4.82
CA SER A 325 11.36 -19.56 5.03
C SER A 325 10.52 -19.94 3.81
N ILE A 326 10.32 -19.02 2.87
CA ILE A 326 9.57 -19.23 1.62
C ILE A 326 10.47 -19.23 0.38
N ASN A 327 11.79 -19.45 0.53
CA ASN A 327 12.72 -19.38 -0.60
C ASN A 327 12.50 -20.51 -1.63
N ASP A 328 12.07 -21.70 -1.18
CA ASP A 328 11.93 -22.91 -2.02
C ASP A 328 11.03 -22.69 -3.25
N THR A 329 10.03 -21.82 -3.12
CA THR A 329 9.08 -21.51 -4.19
C THR A 329 9.39 -20.19 -4.89
N CYS A 330 10.38 -19.43 -4.40
CA CYS A 330 10.66 -18.07 -4.80
C CYS A 330 11.53 -18.04 -6.07
N LYS A 331 10.89 -17.80 -7.21
CA LYS A 331 11.51 -17.86 -8.54
C LYS A 331 11.85 -16.50 -9.14
N TRP A 332 11.05 -15.46 -8.92
CA TRP A 332 11.16 -14.21 -9.69
C TRP A 332 11.62 -13.02 -8.87
N CYS A 333 12.46 -12.17 -9.47
CA CYS A 333 12.71 -10.83 -8.97
C CYS A 333 11.57 -9.88 -9.40
N ILE A 334 11.00 -9.18 -8.42
CA ILE A 334 9.89 -8.22 -8.57
C ILE A 334 10.39 -6.84 -8.11
N PRO A 335 10.88 -5.98 -9.03
CA PRO A 335 11.52 -4.72 -8.66
C PRO A 335 10.52 -3.64 -8.24
N SER A 336 10.80 -2.99 -7.11
CA SER A 336 9.94 -1.94 -6.54
C SER A 336 9.81 -0.71 -7.45
N ALA A 337 10.90 -0.33 -8.12
CA ALA A 337 10.95 0.91 -8.91
C ALA A 337 10.01 0.87 -10.12
N GLU A 338 9.84 -0.28 -10.77
CA GLU A 338 8.88 -0.43 -11.89
C GLU A 338 7.46 -0.10 -11.43
N TYR A 339 7.10 -0.53 -10.21
CA TYR A 339 5.80 -0.25 -9.63
C TYR A 339 5.67 1.22 -9.22
N TYR A 340 6.56 1.73 -8.37
CA TYR A 340 6.40 3.06 -7.78
C TYR A 340 6.65 4.20 -8.77
N ILE A 341 7.43 3.98 -9.84
CA ILE A 341 7.77 5.04 -10.82
C ILE A 341 6.97 4.88 -12.11
N ARG A 342 6.83 3.65 -12.62
CA ARG A 342 6.14 3.40 -13.90
C ARG A 342 4.71 2.90 -13.74
N GLY A 343 4.28 2.52 -12.54
CA GLY A 343 2.96 1.94 -12.29
C GLY A 343 2.81 0.53 -12.85
N LYS A 344 3.92 -0.21 -12.99
CA LYS A 344 3.94 -1.54 -13.63
C LYS A 344 4.34 -2.63 -12.63
N LEU A 345 3.74 -3.80 -12.78
CA LEU A 345 4.23 -5.02 -12.12
C LEU A 345 4.95 -5.88 -13.15
N VAL A 346 6.27 -6.01 -13.01
CA VAL A 346 7.14 -6.70 -13.97
C VAL A 346 7.84 -7.85 -13.27
N LEU A 347 7.91 -9.01 -13.95
CA LEU A 347 8.79 -10.10 -13.58
C LEU A 347 10.13 -9.84 -14.28
N ARG A 348 11.21 -9.69 -13.50
CA ARG A 348 12.56 -9.58 -14.06
C ARG A 348 13.15 -10.98 -14.22
N GLU A 349 14.46 -11.11 -14.10
CA GLU A 349 15.20 -12.35 -14.13
C GLU A 349 14.79 -13.29 -13.00
N GLU A 350 15.05 -14.59 -13.23
CA GLU A 350 14.95 -15.58 -12.18
C GLU A 350 15.89 -15.19 -11.03
N ARG A 351 15.45 -15.48 -9.80
CA ARG A 351 16.15 -15.12 -8.58
C ARG A 351 17.45 -15.91 -8.50
N GLY A 352 18.55 -15.24 -8.84
CA GLY A 352 19.90 -15.77 -8.65
C GLY A 352 20.41 -15.63 -7.22
N SER A 353 21.43 -16.40 -6.89
CA SER A 353 22.33 -16.15 -5.75
C SER A 353 23.44 -15.16 -6.15
N PRO A 354 24.10 -14.48 -5.20
CA PRO A 354 25.23 -13.63 -5.52
C PRO A 354 26.27 -14.39 -6.37
N PRO A 355 26.61 -13.93 -7.59
CA PRO A 355 27.59 -14.62 -8.42
C PRO A 355 28.98 -14.69 -7.75
N GLN A 356 29.23 -13.83 -6.75
CA GLN A 356 30.47 -13.81 -5.97
C GLN A 356 30.50 -14.79 -4.78
N LEU A 357 29.40 -15.45 -4.40
CA LEU A 357 29.41 -16.43 -3.29
C LEU A 357 30.44 -17.55 -3.52
N ASN A 358 30.62 -17.95 -4.78
CA ASN A 358 31.58 -18.98 -5.18
C ASN A 358 33.04 -18.54 -5.03
N PHE A 359 33.34 -17.24 -5.04
CA PHE A 359 34.71 -16.72 -4.85
C PHE A 359 35.09 -16.58 -3.38
N PHE A 360 34.11 -16.37 -2.49
CA PHE A 360 34.37 -16.18 -1.06
C PHE A 360 34.36 -17.48 -0.25
N LEU A 361 33.69 -18.53 -0.73
CA LEU A 361 33.70 -19.87 -0.11
C LEU A 361 34.91 -20.72 -0.54
N SER A 362 35.65 -20.31 -1.57
CA SER A 362 36.90 -20.95 -2.00
C SER A 362 38.15 -20.34 -1.36
N SER A 363 37.98 -19.45 -0.37
CA SER A 363 39.07 -18.73 0.32
C SER A 363 39.18 -19.07 1.80
N THR A 364 38.50 -20.13 2.24
CA THR A 364 38.61 -20.78 3.55
C THR A 364 38.92 -22.25 3.33
#